data_AF-A0A4Q3JMS5-F1
#
_entry.id   AF-A0A4Q3JMS5-F1
#
_cell.length_a   1.000
_cell.length_b   1.000
_cell.length_c   1.000
_cell.angle_alpha   90.00
_cell.angle_beta   90.00
_cell.angle_gamma   90.00
#
_symmetry.space_group_name_H-M   'P 1'
#
loop_
_entity.id
_entity.type
_entity.pdbx_description
1 polymer ?
#
loop_
_entity_poly.entity_id
_entity_poly.type
_entity_poly.pdbx_seq_one_letter_code
_entity_poly.pdbx_strand_id
1 'polypeptide(L)'
;MNRLVFRRYGGSTQLQMKSFADLEQALEVPEALWVATACPTTGLSCDRRFLEFLDSDGNKRVRADELKAAVRWTRSMLRDTAGCDEGSEVLVLDRLTEAAAPLKHGAELVLRVLGGDESRLSLTQLRDSAATRRDTGVNGDGIVAPSHLTD
;
A
#
# COMPACT_ATOMS: atom_id res chain seq x y z
N MET A 1 0.93 -22.87 11.72
CA MET A 1 1.06 -21.49 12.24
C MET A 1 2.52 -21.11 12.28
N ASN A 2 2.88 -19.92 11.78
CA ASN A 2 4.17 -19.33 12.17
C ASN A 2 4.10 -19.00 13.66
N ARG A 3 5.24 -19.00 14.35
CA ARG A 3 5.28 -18.72 15.79
C ARG A 3 5.55 -17.23 15.99
N LEU A 4 4.62 -16.51 16.60
CA LEU A 4 4.85 -15.12 17.03
C LEU A 4 6.03 -15.07 18.02
N VAL A 5 7.01 -14.20 17.74
CA VAL A 5 8.19 -14.01 18.59
C VAL A 5 8.11 -12.64 19.23
N PHE A 6 8.09 -12.59 20.55
CA PHE A 6 8.19 -11.35 21.30
C PHE A 6 9.64 -11.12 21.73
N ARG A 7 10.11 -9.87 21.63
CA ARG A 7 11.46 -9.45 22.03
C ARG A 7 11.38 -8.19 22.87
N ARG A 8 12.40 -7.97 23.70
CA ARG A 8 12.53 -6.71 24.44
C ARG A 8 13.17 -5.65 23.56
N TYR A 9 12.45 -4.56 23.33
CA TYR A 9 12.92 -3.35 22.67
C TYR A 9 12.72 -2.17 23.61
N GLY A 10 13.79 -1.44 23.93
CA GLY A 10 13.72 -0.22 24.75
C GLY A 10 13.02 -0.43 26.11
N GLY A 11 13.15 -1.61 26.72
CA GLY A 11 12.52 -1.94 28.01
C GLY A 11 11.10 -2.51 27.92
N SER A 12 10.48 -2.52 26.74
CA SER A 12 9.14 -3.09 26.50
C SER A 12 9.20 -4.38 25.71
N THR A 13 8.28 -5.31 25.97
CA THR A 13 8.14 -6.54 25.19
C THR A 13 7.25 -6.25 23.99
N GLN A 14 7.79 -6.38 22.78
CA GLN A 14 7.08 -6.09 21.53
C GLN A 14 7.17 -7.26 20.57
N LEU A 15 6.18 -7.37 19.67
CA LEU A 15 6.18 -8.37 18.62
C LEU A 15 7.30 -8.08 17.61
N GLN A 16 8.12 -9.07 17.34
CA GLN A 16 9.10 -9.01 16.26
C GLN A 16 8.41 -9.35 14.94
N MET A 17 8.41 -8.39 14.01
CA MET A 17 7.90 -8.57 12.65
C MET A 17 9.07 -8.72 11.68
N LYS A 18 9.06 -9.77 10.86
CA LYS A 18 10.08 -10.03 9.83
C LYS A 18 9.49 -10.26 8.44
N SER A 19 8.18 -10.52 8.38
CA SER A 19 7.48 -10.85 7.15
C SER A 19 6.05 -10.33 7.19
N PHE A 20 5.42 -10.29 6.03
CA PHE A 20 4.00 -10.02 5.88
C PHE A 20 3.15 -11.07 6.60
N ALA A 21 3.59 -12.33 6.64
CA ALA A 21 2.90 -13.37 7.38
C ALA A 21 2.86 -13.09 8.90
N ASP A 22 3.85 -12.37 9.44
CA ASP A 22 3.84 -11.92 10.84
C ASP A 22 2.82 -10.78 11.04
N LEU A 23 2.64 -9.89 10.04
CA LEU A 23 1.59 -8.86 10.06
C LEU A 23 0.19 -9.49 10.07
N GLU A 24 -0.02 -10.54 9.28
CA GLU A 24 -1.30 -11.28 9.26
C GLU A 24 -1.61 -11.90 10.64
N GLN A 25 -0.62 -12.45 11.32
CA GLN A 25 -0.82 -13.02 12.66
C GLN A 25 -0.92 -11.95 13.75
N ALA A 26 -0.30 -10.78 13.55
CA ALA A 26 -0.42 -9.65 14.46
C ALA A 26 -1.88 -9.17 14.60
N LEU A 27 -2.74 -9.49 13.63
CA LEU A 27 -4.18 -9.18 13.70
C LEU A 27 -4.89 -9.87 14.88
N GLU A 28 -4.41 -11.05 15.29
CA GLU A 28 -4.94 -11.83 16.40
C GLU A 28 -4.35 -11.42 17.76
N VAL A 29 -3.32 -10.56 17.77
CA VAL A 29 -2.69 -10.09 19.00
C VAL A 29 -3.64 -9.11 19.69
N PRO A 30 -4.02 -9.35 20.97
CA PRO A 30 -4.84 -8.42 21.73
C PRO A 30 -4.23 -7.02 21.75
N GLU A 31 -5.06 -6.00 21.53
CA GLU A 31 -4.60 -4.60 21.47
C GLU A 31 -3.95 -4.12 22.78
N ALA A 32 -4.26 -4.77 23.90
CA ALA A 32 -3.59 -4.55 25.19
C ALA A 32 -2.07 -4.88 25.17
N LEU A 33 -1.61 -5.65 24.17
CA LEU A 33 -0.19 -5.98 23.96
C LEU A 33 0.47 -5.07 22.91
N TRP A 34 -0.27 -4.14 22.32
CA TRP A 34 0.28 -3.20 21.34
C TRP A 34 0.96 -2.03 22.07
N VAL A 35 2.05 -1.53 21.49
CA VAL A 35 2.76 -0.37 22.05
C VAL A 35 1.90 0.90 22.01
N ALA A 36 1.02 1.00 21.01
CA ALA A 36 0.07 2.08 20.84
C ALA A 36 -1.14 1.56 20.03
N THR A 37 -2.34 2.01 20.39
CA THR A 37 -3.58 1.75 19.64
C THR A 37 -3.91 2.86 18.64
N ALA A 38 -3.19 3.98 18.70
CA ALA A 38 -3.25 5.06 17.73
C ALA A 38 -1.86 5.72 17.58
N CYS A 39 -1.29 5.68 16.39
CA CYS A 39 0.05 6.20 16.06
C CYS A 39 -0.07 7.49 15.22
N PRO A 40 0.64 8.59 15.55
CA PRO A 40 0.60 9.80 14.72
C PRO A 40 1.15 9.54 13.31
N THR A 41 0.61 10.22 12.29
CA THR A 41 1.13 10.14 10.91
C THR A 41 2.41 10.99 10.69
N THR A 42 2.96 11.57 11.75
CA THR A 42 4.16 12.43 11.73
C THR A 42 5.25 11.86 12.64
N GLY A 43 6.51 12.18 12.33
CA GLY A 43 7.66 11.69 13.10
C GLY A 43 8.02 10.22 12.85
N LEU A 44 7.37 9.58 11.85
CA LEU A 44 7.68 8.24 11.39
C LEU A 44 8.61 8.30 10.18
N SER A 45 9.60 7.41 10.15
CA SER A 45 10.42 7.15 8.96
C SER A 45 9.64 6.25 8.00
N CYS A 46 8.61 6.80 7.37
CA CYS A 46 7.71 6.11 6.45
C CYS A 46 7.24 7.07 5.35
N ASP A 47 6.80 6.53 4.22
CA ASP A 47 6.24 7.34 3.15
C ASP A 47 4.98 8.07 3.61
N ARG A 48 4.97 9.39 3.48
CA ARG A 48 3.88 10.22 4.01
C ARG A 48 2.55 9.96 3.29
N ARG A 49 2.59 9.74 1.97
CA ARG A 49 1.39 9.46 1.19
C ARG A 49 0.82 8.09 1.53
N PHE A 50 1.66 7.11 1.85
CA PHE A 50 1.23 5.84 2.40
C PHE A 50 0.51 5.99 3.74
N LEU A 51 1.04 6.81 4.65
CA LEU A 51 0.37 7.08 5.94
C LEU A 51 -0.99 7.77 5.77
N GLU A 52 -1.14 8.62 4.76
CA GLU A 52 -2.43 9.24 4.40
C GLU A 52 -3.46 8.21 3.90
N PHE A 53 -3.02 7.13 3.23
CA PHE A 53 -3.92 6.03 2.85
C PHE A 53 -4.35 5.15 4.04
N LEU A 54 -3.56 5.11 5.11
CA LEU A 54 -3.89 4.37 6.33
C LEU A 54 -4.83 5.14 7.26
N ASP A 55 -4.71 6.47 7.33
CA ASP A 55 -5.55 7.37 8.12
C ASP A 55 -6.90 7.63 7.43
N SER A 56 -7.75 6.60 7.46
CA SER A 56 -9.00 6.53 6.69
C SER A 56 -10.05 7.56 7.09
N ASP A 57 -10.01 8.05 8.33
CA ASP A 57 -10.88 9.11 8.83
C ASP A 57 -10.23 10.51 8.84
N GLY A 58 -8.97 10.62 8.41
CA GLY A 58 -8.24 11.88 8.28
C GLY A 58 -7.89 12.57 9.60
N ASN A 59 -7.89 11.85 10.73
CA ASN A 59 -7.63 12.40 12.05
C ASN A 59 -6.13 12.63 12.33
N LYS A 60 -5.25 12.30 11.38
CA LYS A 60 -3.77 12.36 11.46
C LYS A 60 -3.18 11.30 12.39
N ARG A 61 -3.89 10.20 12.60
CA ARG A 61 -3.42 9.06 13.39
C ARG A 61 -3.94 7.78 12.80
N VAL A 62 -3.03 6.82 12.62
CA VAL A 62 -3.36 5.45 12.24
C VAL A 62 -3.76 4.68 13.49
N ARG A 63 -5.01 4.25 13.55
CA ARG A 63 -5.55 3.40 14.63
C ARG A 63 -5.31 1.92 14.34
N ALA A 64 -5.40 1.10 15.40
CA ALA A 64 -5.19 -0.34 15.30
C ALA A 64 -6.17 -1.02 14.33
N ASP A 65 -7.43 -0.60 14.31
CA ASP A 65 -8.47 -1.09 13.39
C ASP A 65 -8.18 -0.73 11.92
N GLU A 66 -7.68 0.48 11.67
CA GLU A 66 -7.26 0.94 10.34
C GLU A 66 -6.06 0.12 9.83
N LEU A 67 -5.05 -0.07 10.66
CA LEU A 67 -3.90 -0.91 10.31
C LEU A 67 -4.34 -2.35 10.04
N LYS A 68 -5.20 -2.92 10.88
CA LYS A 68 -5.76 -4.26 10.69
C LYS A 68 -6.54 -4.36 9.38
N ALA A 69 -7.32 -3.34 9.04
CA ALA A 69 -8.05 -3.28 7.77
C ALA A 69 -7.10 -3.23 6.58
N ALA A 70 -6.04 -2.41 6.64
CA ALA A 70 -5.05 -2.29 5.59
C ALA A 70 -4.28 -3.59 5.34
N VAL A 71 -3.90 -4.32 6.40
CA VAL A 71 -3.25 -5.64 6.28
C VAL A 71 -4.19 -6.64 5.61
N ARG A 72 -5.45 -6.73 6.05
CA ARG A 72 -6.46 -7.62 5.44
C ARG A 72 -6.71 -7.28 3.97
N TRP A 73 -6.81 -6.00 3.65
CA TRP A 73 -6.98 -5.53 2.27
C TRP A 73 -5.76 -5.89 1.41
N THR A 74 -4.55 -5.63 1.90
CA THR A 74 -3.31 -5.96 1.18
C THR A 74 -3.24 -7.47 0.90
N ARG A 75 -3.60 -8.30 1.89
CA ARG A 75 -3.65 -9.76 1.70
C ARG A 75 -4.69 -10.19 0.67
N SER A 76 -5.86 -9.54 0.62
CA SER A 76 -6.88 -9.89 -0.38
C SER A 76 -6.50 -9.47 -1.79
N MET A 77 -5.61 -8.48 -1.94
CA MET A 77 -5.10 -8.01 -3.23
C MET A 77 -3.88 -8.80 -3.74
N LEU A 78 -3.09 -9.41 -2.86
CA LEU A 78 -1.84 -10.11 -3.23
C LEU A 78 -1.94 -11.62 -3.05
N ARG A 79 -1.66 -12.38 -4.11
CA ARG A 79 -1.49 -13.84 -4.03
C ARG A 79 -0.09 -14.23 -3.57
N ASP A 80 0.89 -13.36 -3.79
CA ASP A 80 2.29 -13.50 -3.39
C ASP A 80 2.78 -12.21 -2.74
N THR A 81 3.24 -12.31 -1.49
CA THR A 81 3.68 -11.19 -0.64
C THR A 81 5.20 -11.07 -0.56
N ALA A 82 5.97 -11.80 -1.37
CA ALA A 82 7.44 -11.75 -1.34
C ALA A 82 7.99 -10.34 -1.53
N GLY A 83 7.34 -9.52 -2.37
CA GLY A 83 7.72 -8.11 -2.55
C GLY A 83 7.59 -7.27 -1.27
N CYS A 84 6.65 -7.60 -0.39
CA CYS A 84 6.52 -6.94 0.91
C CYS A 84 7.68 -7.31 1.84
N ASP A 85 8.08 -8.59 1.85
CA ASP A 85 9.19 -9.09 2.67
C ASP A 85 10.55 -8.55 2.19
N GLU A 86 10.68 -8.37 0.87
CA GLU A 86 11.85 -7.76 0.21
C GLU A 86 11.92 -6.23 0.42
N GLY A 87 10.84 -5.58 0.87
CA GLY A 87 10.74 -4.12 0.89
C GLY A 87 10.79 -3.51 -0.51
N SER A 88 10.27 -4.21 -1.52
CA SER A 88 10.35 -3.81 -2.92
C SER A 88 9.47 -2.61 -3.23
N GLU A 89 10.00 -1.64 -3.94
CA GLU A 89 9.24 -0.53 -4.52
C GLU A 89 8.56 -0.89 -5.86
N VAL A 90 8.62 -2.16 -6.27
CA VAL A 90 8.09 -2.64 -7.56
C VAL A 90 6.95 -3.63 -7.35
N LEU A 91 5.79 -3.29 -7.90
CA LEU A 91 4.64 -4.18 -8.00
C LEU A 91 4.76 -5.06 -9.25
N VAL A 92 4.82 -6.37 -9.06
CA VAL A 92 4.72 -7.35 -10.14
C VAL A 92 3.25 -7.71 -10.33
N LEU A 93 2.71 -7.45 -11.51
CA LEU A 93 1.25 -7.53 -11.75
C LEU A 93 0.72 -8.97 -11.63
N ASP A 94 1.55 -9.98 -11.87
CA ASP A 94 1.16 -11.39 -11.71
C ASP A 94 1.06 -11.84 -10.25
N ARG A 95 1.58 -11.04 -9.30
CA ARG A 95 1.41 -11.27 -7.86
C ARG A 95 0.05 -10.77 -7.34
N LEU A 96 -0.78 -10.16 -8.19
CA LEU A 96 -2.11 -9.69 -7.82
C LEU A 96 -3.16 -10.82 -7.89
N THR A 97 -4.12 -10.81 -6.96
CA THR A 97 -5.30 -11.68 -6.98
C THR A 97 -6.30 -11.26 -8.05
N GLU A 98 -7.33 -12.08 -8.27
CA GLU A 98 -8.46 -11.69 -9.14
C GLU A 98 -9.27 -10.53 -8.54
N ALA A 99 -9.35 -10.44 -7.20
CA ALA A 99 -10.00 -9.31 -6.52
C ALA A 99 -9.32 -7.97 -6.82
N ALA A 100 -8.03 -8.01 -7.17
CA ALA A 100 -7.25 -6.84 -7.58
C ALA A 100 -7.35 -6.54 -9.09
N ALA A 101 -8.30 -7.13 -9.84
CA ALA A 101 -8.45 -6.86 -11.28
C ALA A 101 -8.56 -5.37 -11.64
N PRO A 102 -9.31 -4.51 -10.90
CA PRO A 102 -9.32 -3.07 -11.17
C PRO A 102 -7.95 -2.40 -10.95
N LEU A 103 -7.20 -2.84 -9.93
CA LEU A 103 -5.85 -2.34 -9.65
C LEU A 103 -4.87 -2.75 -10.74
N LYS A 104 -4.95 -4.01 -11.19
CA LYS A 104 -4.14 -4.53 -12.30
C LYS A 104 -4.42 -3.73 -13.57
N HIS A 105 -5.69 -3.51 -13.92
CA HIS A 105 -6.05 -2.70 -15.08
C HIS A 105 -5.53 -1.26 -14.98
N GLY A 106 -5.64 -0.64 -13.80
CA GLY A 106 -5.08 0.69 -13.54
C GLY A 106 -3.56 0.75 -13.69
N ALA A 107 -2.85 -0.28 -13.22
CA ALA A 107 -1.40 -0.41 -13.37
C ALA A 107 -1.00 -0.59 -14.85
N GLU A 108 -1.69 -1.44 -15.60
CA GLU A 108 -1.45 -1.65 -17.04
C GLU A 108 -1.68 -0.36 -17.84
N LEU A 109 -2.70 0.44 -17.49
CA LEU A 109 -2.91 1.75 -18.11
C LEU A 109 -1.72 2.69 -17.89
N VAL A 110 -1.18 2.72 -16.67
CA VAL A 110 0.02 3.52 -16.35
C VAL A 110 1.21 3.03 -17.16
N LEU A 111 1.45 1.71 -17.21
CA LEU A 111 2.58 1.13 -17.95
C LEU A 111 2.49 1.40 -19.46
N ARG A 112 1.29 1.32 -20.05
CA ARG A 112 1.07 1.68 -21.46
C ARG A 112 1.42 3.13 -21.77
N VAL A 113 1.10 4.06 -20.87
CA VAL A 113 1.42 5.50 -21.04
C VAL A 113 2.92 5.74 -20.95
N LEU A 114 3.61 5.06 -20.02
CA LEU A 114 5.04 5.21 -19.82
C LEU A 114 5.88 4.50 -20.90
N GLY A 115 5.33 3.46 -21.51
CA GLY A 115 6.03 2.55 -22.41
C GLY A 115 7.02 1.65 -21.65
N GLY A 116 7.30 0.46 -22.21
CA GLY A 116 8.28 -0.49 -21.66
C GLY A 116 7.66 -1.80 -21.14
N ASP A 117 8.20 -2.32 -20.04
CA ASP A 117 7.74 -3.58 -19.43
C ASP A 117 6.33 -3.43 -18.83
N GLU A 118 5.37 -4.16 -19.39
CA GLU A 118 3.97 -4.14 -18.98
C GLU A 118 3.66 -5.06 -17.77
N SER A 119 4.66 -5.74 -17.21
CA SER A 119 4.47 -6.70 -16.11
C SER A 119 4.89 -6.17 -14.73
N ARG A 120 5.63 -5.06 -14.68
CA ARG A 120 6.23 -4.51 -13.46
C ARG A 120 6.05 -3.01 -13.37
N LEU A 121 5.43 -2.54 -12.29
CA LEU A 121 5.20 -1.13 -12.02
C LEU A 121 5.95 -0.69 -10.77
N SER A 122 6.93 0.21 -10.91
CA SER A 122 7.61 0.83 -9.77
C SER A 122 6.80 1.99 -9.17
N LEU A 123 7.04 2.27 -7.89
CA LEU A 123 6.42 3.38 -7.18
C LEU A 123 6.79 4.73 -7.82
N THR A 124 8.02 4.88 -8.32
CA THR A 124 8.48 6.07 -9.07
C THR A 124 7.68 6.25 -10.35
N GLN A 125 7.57 5.21 -11.17
CA GLN A 125 6.74 5.23 -12.39
C GLN A 125 5.29 5.63 -12.11
N LEU A 126 4.69 5.06 -11.05
CA LEU A 126 3.32 5.42 -10.66
C LEU A 126 3.21 6.90 -10.27
N ARG A 127 4.17 7.44 -9.51
CA ARG A 127 4.18 8.85 -9.08
C ARG A 127 4.38 9.81 -10.24
N ASP A 128 5.29 9.50 -11.15
CA ASP A 128 5.58 10.32 -12.32
C ASP A 128 4.38 10.32 -13.28
N SER A 129 3.78 9.15 -13.53
CA SER A 129 2.57 9.06 -14.34
C SER A 129 1.39 9.84 -13.77
N ALA A 130 1.26 9.93 -12.44
CA ALA A 130 0.21 10.73 -11.81
C ALA A 130 0.40 12.23 -12.06
N ALA A 131 1.65 12.71 -12.19
CA ALA A 131 1.92 14.08 -12.60
C ALA A 131 1.58 14.29 -14.08
N THR A 132 2.03 13.39 -14.96
CA THR A 132 1.73 13.46 -16.41
C THR A 132 0.24 13.38 -16.70
N ARG A 133 -0.50 12.46 -16.06
CA ARG A 133 -1.95 12.27 -16.28
C ARG A 133 -2.80 13.45 -15.80
N ARG A 134 -2.33 14.21 -14.80
CA ARG A 134 -2.96 15.48 -14.41
C ARG A 134 -2.76 16.56 -15.48
N ASP A 135 -1.61 16.54 -16.14
CA ASP A 135 -1.25 17.54 -17.16
C ASP A 135 -1.89 17.24 -18.53
N THR A 136 -2.10 15.95 -18.86
CA THR A 136 -2.64 15.53 -20.16
C THR A 136 -4.17 15.39 -20.21
N GLY A 137 -4.88 15.68 -19.11
CA GLY A 137 -6.35 15.56 -19.06
C GLY A 137 -6.92 14.13 -19.13
N VAL A 138 -6.06 13.10 -18.99
CA VAL A 138 -6.46 11.67 -18.99
C VAL A 138 -6.30 11.08 -17.57
N ASN A 139 -6.89 11.77 -16.59
CA ASN A 139 -6.90 11.39 -15.18
C ASN A 139 -8.00 10.36 -14.83
N GLY A 140 -8.90 10.04 -15.77
CA GLY A 140 -9.89 8.97 -15.62
C GLY A 140 -11.08 9.32 -14.72
N ASP A 141 -11.33 10.61 -14.48
CA ASP A 141 -12.53 11.11 -13.77
C ASP A 141 -13.78 11.20 -14.67
N GLY A 142 -13.65 10.82 -15.94
CA GLY A 142 -14.70 10.91 -16.95
C GLY A 142 -14.89 12.30 -17.56
N ILE A 143 -14.04 13.27 -17.21
CA ILE A 143 -14.08 14.66 -17.70
C ILE A 143 -12.85 14.90 -18.58
N VAL A 144 -13.06 14.98 -19.89
CA VAL A 144 -12.02 15.39 -20.84
C VAL A 144 -12.01 16.93 -20.89
N ALA A 145 -10.87 17.55 -20.59
CA ALA A 145 -10.77 19.01 -20.71
C ALA A 145 -11.01 19.42 -22.18
N PRO A 146 -11.75 20.53 -22.44
CA PRO A 146 -12.14 20.91 -23.80
C PRO A 146 -10.97 21.08 -24.79
N SER A 147 -9.78 21.42 -24.27
CA SER A 147 -8.54 21.53 -25.05
C SER A 147 -8.05 20.23 -25.68
N HIS A 148 -8.62 19.08 -25.31
CA HIS A 148 -8.27 17.75 -25.83
C HIS A 148 -9.37 17.14 -26.72
N LEU A 149 -10.44 17.87 -27.00
CA LEU A 149 -11.42 17.49 -28.02
C LEU A 149 -10.86 17.91 -29.39
N THR A 150 -10.82 16.97 -30.32
CA THR A 150 -10.57 17.26 -31.75
C THR A 150 -11.90 17.57 -32.43
N ASP A 151 -11.90 18.51 -33.37
CA ASP A 151 -13.08 18.95 -34.13
C ASP A 151 -13.80 17.80 -34.87
#